data_AF-A0A5S4GU36-F1
#
_entry.id   AF-A0A5S4GU36-F1
#
_cell.length_a   1.000
_cell.length_b   1.000
_cell.length_c   1.000
_cell.angle_alpha   90.00
_cell.angle_beta   90.00
_cell.angle_gamma   90.00
#
_symmetry.space_group_name_H-M   'P 1'
#
loop_
_entity.id
_entity.type
_entity.pdbx_description
1 polymer ?
#
loop_
_entity_poly.entity_id
_entity_poly.type
_entity_poly.pdbx_seq_one_letter_code
_entity_poly.pdbx_strand_id
1 'polypeptide(L)'
;MGLLGTLVVFLGSVFIVSTPGVASAAVTKQFAYTCSGGPFTNTSISVSLSAPDSTTAGQTFDLTVGLPALTLATAPQSATTVQATMALTPTGGTVSDAGVKTGPAASTTAVPAGSVMYKIAVTAGTTTKVSVKPGELKLALATAPTTVTTCTTTSTEVLDVPIGTGGGGTGDDVVAYTCALGTTGTDADYPADVDIKVVMTPPTTAASNADASITWTGTIQSTGDPLKAPTGFPTTSPKMFVTVKATGAGVPATATGEGTLTGVTAGSDILTLPTVTVKIKPTTTGTVSLTAGDISFGTSSTSPAIKCTAPTTGLKAYTFTVTAGTSPSSSSTPTTSTPKPTNTKTATVTVTPTSSTTKKSQTPKAGADTGAGGEMGPDGRMFILTGTALIGVAAVGGLVMRRRSIKG
;
A
#
# COMPACT_ATOMS: atom_id res chain seq x y z
N MET A 1 -1.95 35.66 -62.71
CA MET A 1 -2.39 34.24 -62.80
C MET A 1 -1.32 33.36 -62.19
N GLY A 2 -1.70 32.45 -61.28
CA GLY A 2 -0.80 31.40 -60.76
C GLY A 2 -0.49 31.48 -59.27
N LEU A 3 -1.52 31.33 -58.42
CA LEU A 3 -1.36 31.01 -56.99
C LEU A 3 -0.93 29.53 -56.87
N LEU A 4 0.18 29.26 -56.18
CA LEU A 4 0.51 27.92 -55.66
C LEU A 4 0.88 28.07 -54.19
N GLY A 5 -0.14 27.99 -53.34
CA GLY A 5 0.00 27.96 -51.89
C GLY A 5 0.24 26.54 -51.42
N THR A 6 1.41 26.28 -50.86
CA THR A 6 1.79 25.01 -50.24
C THR A 6 1.14 24.92 -48.86
N LEU A 7 0.04 24.17 -48.75
CA LEU A 7 -0.62 23.87 -47.49
C LEU A 7 0.14 22.72 -46.80
N VAL A 8 0.96 23.05 -45.79
CA VAL A 8 1.62 22.08 -44.91
C VAL A 8 0.63 21.68 -43.81
N VAL A 9 0.00 20.52 -43.95
CA VAL A 9 -0.85 19.92 -42.91
C VAL A 9 0.07 19.19 -41.92
N PHE A 10 0.36 19.82 -40.78
CA PHE A 10 0.93 19.14 -39.63
C PHE A 10 -0.17 18.29 -38.97
N LEU A 11 -0.22 17.01 -39.33
CA LEU A 11 -0.89 15.98 -38.55
C LEU A 11 -0.15 15.86 -37.20
N GLY A 12 -0.65 16.54 -36.19
CA GLY A 12 -0.21 16.40 -34.81
C GLY A 12 -0.55 15.02 -34.30
N SER A 13 0.37 14.07 -34.48
CA SER A 13 0.34 12.79 -33.79
C SER A 13 0.38 13.04 -32.28
N VAL A 14 -0.76 12.88 -31.63
CA VAL A 14 -0.85 12.82 -30.16
C VAL A 14 -0.07 11.57 -29.74
N PHE A 15 1.21 11.75 -29.39
CA PHE A 15 1.96 10.75 -28.65
C PHE A 15 1.32 10.64 -27.27
N ILE A 16 0.45 9.65 -27.08
CA ILE A 16 0.08 9.18 -25.75
C ILE A 16 1.35 8.55 -25.19
N VAL A 17 2.14 9.34 -24.47
CA VAL A 17 3.24 8.83 -23.67
C VAL A 17 2.60 8.09 -22.51
N SER A 18 2.33 6.79 -22.70
CA SER A 18 2.03 5.88 -21.61
C SER A 18 3.21 5.95 -20.65
N THR A 19 3.03 6.60 -19.51
CA THR A 19 4.01 6.58 -18.43
C THR A 19 4.32 5.12 -18.12
N PRO A 20 5.59 4.69 -18.12
CA PRO A 20 5.93 3.33 -17.74
C PRO A 20 5.33 3.09 -16.35
N GLY A 21 4.40 2.14 -16.27
CA GLY A 21 3.90 1.67 -14.99
C GLY A 21 5.12 1.24 -14.18
N VAL A 22 5.18 1.67 -12.93
CA VAL A 22 6.17 1.17 -11.97
C VAL A 22 6.16 -0.35 -12.06
N ALA A 23 7.29 -0.92 -12.51
CA ALA A 23 7.42 -2.35 -12.70
C ALA A 23 7.36 -2.99 -11.32
N SER A 24 6.22 -3.58 -10.96
CA SER A 24 6.12 -4.45 -9.79
C SER A 24 7.15 -5.56 -9.90
N ALA A 25 7.72 -5.97 -8.77
CA ALA A 25 8.64 -7.10 -8.73
C ALA A 25 7.95 -8.32 -9.36
N ALA A 26 8.64 -9.01 -10.28
CA ALA A 26 8.03 -10.11 -11.02
C ALA A 26 8.40 -11.45 -10.38
N VAL A 27 7.40 -12.27 -10.03
CA VAL A 27 7.63 -13.65 -9.61
C VAL A 27 8.00 -14.45 -10.86
N THR A 28 9.23 -14.99 -10.86
CA THR A 28 9.78 -15.71 -12.00
C THR A 28 10.14 -17.14 -11.61
N LYS A 29 9.77 -18.10 -12.46
CA LYS A 29 10.04 -19.52 -12.26
C LYS A 29 10.47 -20.20 -13.55
N GLN A 30 11.41 -21.14 -13.48
CA GLN A 30 11.91 -21.87 -14.64
C GLN A 30 11.34 -23.28 -14.70
N PHE A 31 11.06 -23.74 -15.91
CA PHE A 31 10.50 -25.06 -16.19
C PHE A 31 11.35 -25.76 -17.24
N ALA A 32 11.76 -26.99 -16.94
CA ALA A 32 12.50 -27.83 -17.87
C ALA A 32 11.54 -28.49 -18.87
N TYR A 33 11.95 -28.53 -20.13
CA TYR A 33 11.21 -29.12 -21.24
C TYR A 33 12.09 -30.08 -22.04
N THR A 34 11.49 -31.17 -22.51
CA THR A 34 12.07 -32.09 -23.49
C THR A 34 11.37 -31.90 -24.82
N CYS A 35 12.14 -31.66 -25.88
CA CYS A 35 11.64 -31.27 -27.19
C CYS A 35 11.90 -32.34 -28.25
N SER A 36 10.98 -32.46 -29.21
CA SER A 36 11.07 -33.40 -30.31
C SER A 36 10.41 -32.87 -31.58
N GLY A 37 10.93 -33.30 -32.74
CA GLY A 37 10.43 -32.90 -34.06
C GLY A 37 10.74 -31.45 -34.43
N GLY A 38 10.15 -31.02 -35.55
CA GLY A 38 10.20 -29.64 -36.03
C GLY A 38 11.56 -29.13 -36.52
N PRO A 39 11.72 -27.81 -36.69
CA PRO A 39 12.90 -27.23 -37.31
C PRO A 39 14.02 -26.93 -36.30
N PHE A 40 13.79 -27.09 -34.99
CA PHE A 40 14.76 -26.81 -33.93
C PHE A 40 15.50 -28.08 -33.51
N THR A 41 16.82 -27.99 -33.29
CA THR A 41 17.67 -29.13 -32.89
C THR A 41 17.77 -29.31 -31.38
N ASN A 42 17.27 -28.35 -30.59
CA ASN A 42 17.26 -28.44 -29.13
C ASN A 42 16.39 -29.62 -28.67
N THR A 43 16.98 -30.57 -27.96
CA THR A 43 16.25 -31.69 -27.33
C THR A 43 15.81 -31.38 -25.91
N SER A 44 16.41 -30.36 -25.28
CA SER A 44 16.02 -29.87 -23.96
C SER A 44 16.18 -28.36 -23.87
N ILE A 45 15.22 -27.69 -23.23
CA ILE A 45 15.21 -26.23 -23.03
C ILE A 45 14.71 -25.88 -21.62
N SER A 46 15.16 -24.75 -21.07
CA SER A 46 14.61 -24.15 -19.84
C SER A 46 13.79 -22.92 -20.22
N VAL A 47 12.50 -22.92 -19.87
CA VAL A 47 11.56 -21.85 -20.18
C VAL A 47 11.17 -21.15 -18.90
N SER A 48 11.28 -19.81 -18.86
CA SER A 48 10.85 -19.04 -17.69
C SER A 48 9.40 -18.58 -17.84
N LEU A 49 8.64 -18.62 -16.76
CA LEU A 49 7.37 -17.91 -16.62
C LEU A 49 7.57 -16.78 -15.62
N SER A 50 7.14 -15.58 -15.98
CA SER A 50 7.24 -14.39 -15.14
C SER A 50 5.89 -13.67 -15.11
N ALA A 51 5.40 -13.36 -13.92
CA ALA A 51 4.15 -12.66 -13.67
C ALA A 51 4.35 -11.58 -12.59
N PRO A 52 3.41 -10.64 -12.41
CA PRO A 52 3.44 -9.71 -11.27
C PRO A 52 3.50 -10.46 -9.93
N ASP A 53 4.04 -9.79 -8.92
CA ASP A 53 4.05 -10.23 -7.52
C ASP A 53 2.67 -10.49 -6.92
N SER A 54 1.64 -9.78 -7.39
CA SER A 54 0.26 -9.99 -6.99
C SER A 54 -0.71 -9.54 -8.08
N THR A 55 -1.97 -10.00 -8.00
CA THR A 55 -3.04 -9.57 -8.90
C THR A 55 -4.35 -9.36 -8.14
N THR A 56 -5.33 -8.66 -8.71
CA THR A 56 -6.67 -8.51 -8.09
C THR A 56 -7.67 -9.45 -8.78
N ALA A 57 -8.62 -9.98 -8.00
CA ALA A 57 -9.71 -10.78 -8.56
C ALA A 57 -10.53 -9.98 -9.59
N GLY A 58 -10.87 -10.61 -10.72
CA GLY A 58 -11.58 -9.96 -11.82
C GLY A 58 -10.72 -9.11 -12.76
N GLN A 59 -9.42 -8.94 -12.48
CA GLN A 59 -8.49 -8.24 -13.36
C GLN A 59 -7.74 -9.19 -14.30
N THR A 60 -7.05 -8.64 -15.28
CA THR A 60 -6.14 -9.37 -16.16
C THR A 60 -4.71 -8.94 -15.89
N PHE A 61 -3.78 -9.89 -15.90
CA PHE A 61 -2.35 -9.60 -15.86
C PHE A 61 -1.60 -10.26 -17.02
N ASP A 62 -0.44 -9.69 -17.36
CA ASP A 62 0.44 -10.23 -18.39
C ASP A 62 1.39 -11.27 -17.79
N LEU A 63 1.37 -12.47 -18.36
CA LEU A 63 2.30 -13.57 -18.12
C LEU A 63 3.35 -13.57 -19.23
N THR A 64 4.60 -13.31 -18.88
CA THR A 64 5.73 -13.36 -19.79
C THR A 64 6.35 -14.75 -19.80
N VAL A 65 6.44 -15.35 -20.99
CA VAL A 65 7.11 -16.63 -21.22
C VAL A 65 8.48 -16.36 -21.86
N GLY A 66 9.56 -16.58 -21.12
CA GLY A 66 10.92 -16.44 -21.62
C GLY A 66 11.38 -17.70 -22.36
N LEU A 67 11.69 -17.52 -23.64
CA LEU A 67 12.26 -18.54 -24.51
C LEU A 67 13.79 -18.43 -24.48
N PRO A 68 14.52 -19.53 -24.23
CA PRO A 68 15.98 -19.50 -24.31
C PRO A 68 16.44 -19.34 -25.77
N ALA A 69 17.74 -19.16 -25.98
CA ALA A 69 18.29 -19.22 -27.32
C ALA A 69 18.04 -20.61 -27.94
N LEU A 70 17.70 -20.65 -29.22
CA LEU A 70 17.37 -21.87 -29.96
C LEU A 70 18.31 -22.04 -31.16
N THR A 71 18.40 -23.27 -31.65
CA THR A 71 19.20 -23.62 -32.83
C THR A 71 18.32 -24.30 -33.87
N LEU A 72 18.33 -23.79 -35.10
CA LEU A 72 17.64 -24.40 -36.23
C LEU A 72 18.50 -25.47 -36.89
N ALA A 73 17.85 -26.54 -37.37
CA ALA A 73 18.51 -27.59 -38.15
C ALA A 73 18.99 -27.09 -39.52
N THR A 74 18.32 -26.07 -40.07
CA THR A 74 18.68 -25.44 -41.34
C THR A 74 18.39 -23.94 -41.27
N ALA A 75 19.27 -23.13 -41.83
CA ALA A 75 19.06 -21.68 -41.90
C ALA A 75 17.80 -21.37 -42.74
N PRO A 76 16.96 -20.41 -42.32
CA PRO A 76 15.79 -20.05 -43.10
C PRO A 76 16.21 -19.33 -44.39
N GLN A 77 15.52 -19.59 -45.49
CA GLN A 77 15.80 -18.94 -46.80
C GLN A 77 15.47 -17.43 -46.81
N SER A 78 14.70 -16.97 -45.83
CA SER A 78 14.34 -15.56 -45.63
C SER A 78 14.12 -15.31 -44.14
N ALA A 79 14.31 -14.07 -43.69
CA ALA A 79 14.07 -13.71 -42.30
C ALA A 79 12.65 -14.09 -41.87
N THR A 80 12.54 -14.75 -40.73
CA THR A 80 11.27 -15.26 -40.18
C THR A 80 11.22 -15.01 -38.68
N THR A 81 10.12 -15.38 -38.02
CA THR A 81 9.99 -15.30 -36.56
C THR A 81 9.60 -16.66 -35.99
N VAL A 82 10.02 -16.91 -34.75
CA VAL A 82 9.55 -18.06 -33.99
C VAL A 82 8.09 -17.84 -33.62
N GLN A 83 7.24 -18.81 -33.89
CA GLN A 83 5.88 -18.88 -33.40
C GLN A 83 5.83 -19.83 -32.20
N ALA A 84 5.33 -19.35 -31.07
CA ALA A 84 5.22 -20.12 -29.84
C ALA A 84 3.76 -20.26 -29.44
N THR A 85 3.32 -21.49 -29.15
CA THR A 85 2.01 -21.77 -28.55
C THR A 85 2.21 -22.59 -27.30
N MET A 86 1.82 -22.06 -26.15
CA MET A 86 1.94 -22.74 -24.86
C MET A 86 0.54 -23.09 -24.34
N ALA A 87 0.33 -24.37 -24.02
CA ALA A 87 -0.82 -24.78 -23.24
C ALA A 87 -0.60 -24.32 -21.80
N LEU A 88 -1.53 -23.51 -21.28
CA LEU A 88 -1.50 -22.98 -19.92
C LEU A 88 -2.80 -23.38 -19.23
N THR A 89 -2.69 -23.93 -18.02
CA THR A 89 -3.85 -24.33 -17.22
C THR A 89 -3.88 -23.51 -15.92
N PRO A 90 -4.42 -22.27 -15.95
CA PRO A 90 -4.58 -21.49 -14.74
C PRO A 90 -5.69 -22.05 -13.85
N THR A 91 -5.43 -22.15 -12.54
CA THR A 91 -6.42 -22.37 -11.47
C THR A 91 -6.73 -21.03 -10.84
N GLY A 92 -8.01 -20.63 -10.79
CA GLY A 92 -8.42 -19.28 -10.33
C GLY A 92 -8.41 -18.22 -11.44
N GLY A 93 -8.28 -18.63 -12.70
CA GLY A 93 -8.33 -17.73 -13.85
C GLY A 93 -8.50 -18.48 -15.17
N THR A 94 -8.40 -17.75 -16.28
CA THR A 94 -8.43 -18.26 -17.65
C THR A 94 -7.40 -17.53 -18.53
N VAL A 95 -6.92 -18.19 -19.58
CA VAL A 95 -6.06 -17.52 -20.58
C VAL A 95 -6.98 -16.79 -21.56
N SER A 96 -6.97 -15.46 -21.53
CA SER A 96 -7.89 -14.63 -22.32
C SER A 96 -7.46 -14.45 -23.78
N ASP A 97 -6.19 -14.69 -24.09
CA ASP A 97 -5.59 -14.51 -25.42
C ASP A 97 -4.81 -15.76 -25.85
N ALA A 98 -5.38 -16.94 -25.61
CA ALA A 98 -4.77 -18.21 -26.01
C ALA A 98 -4.46 -18.27 -27.52
N GLY A 99 -3.44 -19.04 -27.89
CA GLY A 99 -3.07 -19.26 -29.29
C GLY A 99 -1.61 -18.93 -29.59
N VAL A 100 -1.31 -18.78 -30.88
CA VAL A 100 0.03 -18.56 -31.40
C VAL A 100 0.52 -17.16 -31.04
N LYS A 101 1.75 -17.06 -30.53
CA LYS A 101 2.45 -15.81 -30.22
C LYS A 101 3.70 -15.66 -31.09
N THR A 102 3.98 -14.43 -31.51
CA THR A 102 5.19 -14.08 -32.25
C THR A 102 6.35 -13.83 -31.28
N GLY A 103 7.40 -14.64 -31.37
CA GLY A 103 8.61 -14.57 -30.58
C GLY A 103 9.80 -13.96 -31.35
N PRO A 104 11.05 -14.32 -31.00
CA PRO A 104 12.26 -13.73 -31.57
C PRO A 104 12.39 -13.99 -33.08
N ALA A 105 13.10 -13.08 -33.77
CA ALA A 105 13.44 -13.21 -35.17
C ALA A 105 14.53 -14.27 -35.39
N ALA A 106 14.45 -14.95 -36.54
CA ALA A 106 15.40 -15.94 -37.01
C ALA A 106 15.83 -15.61 -38.45
N SER A 107 17.11 -15.29 -38.63
CA SER A 107 17.74 -15.06 -39.94
C SER A 107 18.92 -15.99 -40.21
N THR A 108 19.38 -16.71 -39.19
CA THR A 108 20.48 -17.68 -39.26
C THR A 108 20.07 -18.97 -38.54
N THR A 109 20.96 -19.94 -38.43
CA THR A 109 20.74 -21.14 -37.59
C THR A 109 20.67 -20.82 -36.10
N ALA A 110 21.25 -19.70 -35.64
CA ALA A 110 21.14 -19.25 -34.27
C ALA A 110 19.91 -18.33 -34.12
N VAL A 111 19.04 -18.67 -33.17
CA VAL A 111 17.89 -17.85 -32.77
C VAL A 111 18.18 -17.28 -31.38
N PRO A 112 18.19 -15.95 -31.20
CA PRO A 112 18.44 -15.34 -29.91
C PRO A 112 17.32 -15.67 -28.91
N ALA A 113 17.63 -15.60 -27.62
CA ALA A 113 16.62 -15.67 -26.57
C ALA A 113 15.59 -14.53 -26.74
N GLY A 114 14.36 -14.77 -26.31
CA GLY A 114 13.27 -13.81 -26.43
C GLY A 114 12.13 -14.12 -25.48
N SER A 115 11.01 -13.45 -25.65
CA SER A 115 9.82 -13.74 -24.85
C SER A 115 8.54 -13.58 -25.66
N VAL A 116 7.48 -14.20 -25.16
CA VAL A 116 6.11 -13.99 -25.64
C VAL A 116 5.20 -13.71 -24.46
N MET A 117 4.11 -12.98 -24.67
CA MET A 117 3.17 -12.59 -23.61
C MET A 117 1.83 -13.31 -23.79
N TYR A 118 1.27 -13.72 -22.67
CA TYR A 118 -0.11 -14.22 -22.53
C TYR A 118 -0.83 -13.38 -21.48
N LYS A 119 -2.15 -13.26 -21.61
CA LYS A 119 -3.02 -12.53 -20.71
C LYS A 119 -3.84 -13.49 -19.88
N ILE A 120 -3.63 -13.47 -18.57
CA ILE A 120 -4.39 -14.29 -17.62
C ILE A 120 -5.48 -13.43 -17.00
N ALA A 121 -6.73 -13.76 -17.30
CA ALA A 121 -7.91 -13.16 -16.68
C ALA A 121 -8.22 -13.89 -15.37
N VAL A 122 -8.14 -13.20 -14.24
CA VAL A 122 -8.41 -13.72 -12.91
C VAL A 122 -9.92 -13.84 -12.71
N THR A 123 -10.39 -15.01 -12.31
CA THR A 123 -11.83 -15.22 -12.06
C THR A 123 -12.30 -14.33 -10.91
N ALA A 124 -13.43 -13.64 -11.09
CA ALA A 124 -14.04 -12.88 -10.00
C ALA A 124 -14.32 -13.82 -8.80
N GLY A 125 -13.96 -13.37 -7.60
CA GLY A 125 -14.13 -14.18 -6.38
C GLY A 125 -12.98 -15.15 -6.08
N THR A 126 -11.91 -15.20 -6.87
CA THR A 126 -10.66 -15.86 -6.43
C THR A 126 -10.07 -15.07 -5.25
N THR A 127 -9.82 -15.75 -4.13
CA THR A 127 -9.45 -15.09 -2.85
C THR A 127 -8.02 -15.32 -2.41
N THR A 128 -7.34 -16.35 -2.91
CA THR A 128 -6.01 -16.75 -2.41
C THR A 128 -4.92 -16.47 -3.43
N LYS A 129 -4.95 -17.14 -4.57
CA LYS A 129 -3.95 -17.03 -5.64
C LYS A 129 -4.49 -17.54 -6.97
N VAL A 130 -3.83 -17.16 -8.05
CA VAL A 130 -3.91 -17.82 -9.35
C VAL A 130 -2.68 -18.70 -9.52
N SER A 131 -2.88 -19.99 -9.74
CA SER A 131 -1.79 -20.93 -10.02
C SER A 131 -1.75 -21.25 -11.51
N VAL A 132 -0.66 -20.91 -12.19
CA VAL A 132 -0.48 -21.20 -13.61
C VAL A 132 0.41 -22.43 -13.77
N LYS A 133 -0.18 -23.52 -14.28
CA LYS A 133 0.57 -24.72 -14.65
C LYS A 133 0.94 -24.68 -16.14
N PRO A 134 2.23 -24.71 -16.50
CA PRO A 134 2.62 -24.88 -17.90
C PRO A 134 2.35 -26.31 -18.38
N GLY A 135 1.87 -26.42 -19.61
CA GLY A 135 1.69 -27.66 -20.34
C GLY A 135 2.63 -27.75 -21.55
N GLU A 136 2.16 -28.37 -22.62
CA GLU A 136 2.89 -28.51 -23.88
C GLU A 136 3.23 -27.14 -24.50
N LEU A 137 4.47 -27.00 -24.98
CA LEU A 137 4.96 -25.86 -25.75
C LEU A 137 5.24 -26.30 -27.18
N LYS A 138 4.57 -25.66 -28.15
CA LYS A 138 4.79 -25.86 -29.58
C LYS A 138 5.57 -24.68 -30.15
N LEU A 139 6.67 -24.98 -30.84
CA LEU A 139 7.50 -24.01 -31.54
C LEU A 139 7.49 -24.28 -33.04
N ALA A 140 7.29 -23.24 -33.85
CA ALA A 140 7.36 -23.31 -35.30
C ALA A 140 8.02 -22.04 -35.87
N LEU A 141 8.29 -22.04 -37.17
CA LEU A 141 8.67 -20.83 -37.89
C LEU A 141 7.43 -20.26 -38.59
N ALA A 142 7.28 -18.93 -38.59
CA ALA A 142 6.12 -18.28 -39.23
C ALA A 142 5.97 -18.62 -40.72
N THR A 143 7.08 -18.89 -41.41
CA THR A 143 7.13 -19.28 -42.82
C THR A 143 6.87 -20.77 -43.06
N ALA A 144 6.88 -21.61 -42.01
CA ALA A 144 6.67 -23.06 -42.09
C ALA A 144 5.86 -23.57 -40.88
N PRO A 145 4.60 -23.14 -40.71
CA PRO A 145 3.83 -23.38 -39.50
C PRO A 145 3.45 -24.85 -39.29
N THR A 146 3.53 -25.68 -40.32
CA THR A 146 3.23 -27.13 -40.24
C THR A 146 4.39 -27.95 -39.68
N THR A 147 5.61 -27.40 -39.65
CA THR A 147 6.79 -28.05 -39.08
C THR A 147 6.94 -27.60 -37.63
N VAL A 148 6.44 -28.42 -36.70
CA VAL A 148 6.32 -28.06 -35.28
C VAL A 148 7.31 -28.88 -34.44
N THR A 149 8.10 -28.19 -33.62
CA THR A 149 8.82 -28.80 -32.51
C THR A 149 7.90 -28.81 -31.30
N THR A 150 7.61 -29.99 -30.78
CA THR A 150 6.78 -30.18 -29.59
C THR A 150 7.68 -30.41 -28.39
N CYS A 151 7.51 -29.55 -27.39
CA CYS A 151 8.21 -29.60 -26.11
C CYS A 151 7.23 -29.94 -24.99
N THR A 152 7.53 -30.97 -24.21
CA THR A 152 6.75 -31.39 -23.04
C THR A 152 7.54 -31.13 -21.76
N THR A 153 6.86 -30.68 -20.71
CA THR A 153 7.45 -30.54 -19.38
C THR A 153 7.01 -31.69 -18.48
N THR A 154 7.93 -32.24 -17.70
CA THR A 154 7.63 -33.18 -16.61
C THR A 154 7.47 -32.48 -15.27
N SER A 155 7.66 -31.16 -15.23
CA SER A 155 7.53 -30.39 -14.00
C SER A 155 6.09 -30.44 -13.50
N THR A 156 5.94 -30.79 -12.22
CA THR A 156 4.66 -30.71 -11.50
C THR A 156 4.48 -29.35 -10.83
N GLU A 157 5.49 -28.49 -10.92
CA GLU A 157 5.49 -27.19 -10.31
C GLU A 157 4.48 -26.25 -10.97
N VAL A 158 4.03 -25.26 -10.19
CA VAL A 158 3.16 -24.19 -10.66
C VAL A 158 3.82 -22.84 -10.39
N LEU A 159 3.49 -21.84 -11.21
CA LEU A 159 3.74 -20.43 -10.91
C LEU A 159 2.53 -19.89 -10.14
N ASP A 160 2.73 -19.51 -8.89
CA ASP A 160 1.67 -18.93 -8.05
C ASP A 160 1.75 -17.41 -8.06
N VAL A 161 0.63 -16.77 -8.38
CA VAL A 161 0.44 -15.31 -8.30
C VAL A 161 -0.61 -15.04 -7.23
N PRO A 162 -0.24 -14.53 -6.04
CA PRO A 162 -1.19 -14.27 -4.98
C PRO A 162 -2.24 -13.24 -5.41
N ILE A 163 -3.48 -13.42 -4.95
CA ILE A 163 -4.48 -12.36 -5.07
C ILE A 163 -4.15 -11.31 -4.01
N GLY A 164 -3.69 -10.14 -4.46
CA GLY A 164 -3.69 -8.91 -3.68
C GLY A 164 -5.14 -8.57 -3.35
N THR A 165 -5.64 -9.14 -2.27
CA THR A 165 -7.03 -8.96 -1.85
C THR A 165 -7.15 -7.57 -1.24
N GLY A 166 -7.66 -6.64 -2.04
CA GLY A 166 -8.53 -5.59 -1.49
C GLY A 166 -9.74 -6.27 -0.84
N GLY A 167 -9.63 -6.65 0.44
CA GLY A 167 -10.75 -7.11 1.26
C GLY A 167 -10.58 -8.48 1.92
N GLY A 168 -10.32 -8.47 3.24
CA GLY A 168 -10.80 -9.45 4.24
C GLY A 168 -10.57 -10.95 3.99
N GLY A 169 -9.48 -11.51 4.51
CA GLY A 169 -9.28 -12.97 4.60
C GLY A 169 -8.04 -13.34 5.42
N THR A 170 -8.09 -14.43 6.19
CA THR A 170 -7.25 -14.77 7.35
C THR A 170 -5.82 -15.30 7.07
N GLY A 171 -5.10 -14.79 6.06
CA GLY A 171 -3.72 -15.23 5.76
C GLY A 171 -2.79 -14.09 5.36
N ASP A 172 -1.55 -14.15 5.86
CA ASP A 172 -0.27 -13.61 5.36
C ASP A 172 -0.27 -12.31 4.53
N ASP A 173 -0.68 -11.17 5.11
CA ASP A 173 -0.46 -9.86 4.46
C ASP A 173 0.92 -9.33 4.84
N VAL A 174 1.87 -9.43 3.92
CA VAL A 174 3.20 -8.85 4.05
C VAL A 174 3.20 -7.50 3.38
N VAL A 175 3.44 -6.45 4.16
CA VAL A 175 3.53 -5.07 3.69
C VAL A 175 5.01 -4.73 3.54
N ALA A 176 5.40 -4.34 2.33
CA ALA A 176 6.73 -3.83 2.02
C ALA A 176 6.82 -2.35 2.42
N TYR A 177 7.50 -2.05 3.53
CA TYR A 177 7.70 -0.69 4.02
C TYR A 177 9.01 -0.12 3.54
N THR A 178 8.99 1.11 3.02
CA THR A 178 10.24 1.86 2.80
C THR A 178 10.58 2.63 4.07
N CYS A 179 11.65 2.22 4.73
CA CYS A 179 12.14 2.79 5.98
C CYS A 179 13.30 3.75 5.73
N ALA A 180 13.28 4.90 6.40
CA ALA A 180 14.33 5.91 6.38
C ALA A 180 14.55 6.48 7.79
N LEU A 181 15.72 7.08 8.01
CA LEU A 181 15.99 7.79 9.27
C LEU A 181 15.09 9.03 9.37
N GLY A 182 14.51 9.25 10.55
CA GLY A 182 13.66 10.41 10.81
C GLY A 182 14.43 11.70 11.13
N THR A 183 15.75 11.60 11.35
CA THR A 183 16.67 12.74 11.51
C THR A 183 17.62 12.81 10.31
N THR A 184 18.29 13.95 10.12
CA THR A 184 19.25 14.18 9.01
C THR A 184 20.57 13.40 9.15
N GLY A 185 20.57 12.29 9.88
CA GLY A 185 21.72 11.40 10.00
C GLY A 185 21.95 10.60 8.73
N THR A 186 23.15 10.03 8.60
CA THR A 186 23.48 9.05 7.57
C THR A 186 23.83 7.74 8.28
N ASP A 187 23.17 6.66 7.88
CA ASP A 187 23.46 5.30 8.32
C ASP A 187 23.46 4.43 7.05
N ALA A 188 24.44 3.53 6.93
CA ALA A 188 24.62 2.72 5.72
C ALA A 188 23.49 1.69 5.54
N ASP A 189 22.78 1.36 6.62
CA ASP A 189 21.64 0.45 6.61
C ASP A 189 20.32 1.14 6.19
N TYR A 190 20.33 2.44 5.84
CA TYR A 190 19.14 3.20 5.42
C TYR A 190 19.38 4.03 4.14
N PRO A 191 18.38 4.15 3.23
CA PRO A 191 17.03 3.58 3.31
C PRO A 191 17.02 2.06 3.17
N ALA A 192 15.99 1.41 3.72
CA ALA A 192 15.80 -0.04 3.70
C ALA A 192 14.35 -0.37 3.33
N ASP A 193 14.16 -1.41 2.53
CA ASP A 193 12.82 -1.92 2.20
C ASP A 193 12.52 -3.15 3.05
N VAL A 194 11.71 -2.95 4.10
CA VAL A 194 11.44 -3.94 5.15
C VAL A 194 10.08 -4.57 4.95
N ASP A 195 10.05 -5.89 4.86
CA ASP A 195 8.81 -6.66 4.77
C ASP A 195 8.26 -7.00 6.16
N ILE A 196 7.05 -6.55 6.46
CA ILE A 196 6.38 -6.82 7.74
C ILE A 196 5.02 -7.48 7.47
N LYS A 197 4.84 -8.69 8.01
CA LYS A 197 3.53 -9.33 8.06
C LYS A 197 2.66 -8.60 9.07
N VAL A 198 1.67 -7.86 8.59
CA VAL A 198 0.75 -7.08 9.41
C VAL A 198 -0.53 -7.89 9.67
N VAL A 199 -0.95 -7.95 10.94
CA VAL A 199 -2.24 -8.49 11.32
C VAL A 199 -2.97 -7.47 12.19
N MET A 200 -4.13 -7.03 11.73
CA MET A 200 -5.06 -6.23 12.52
C MET A 200 -6.25 -7.08 12.95
N THR A 201 -6.61 -7.00 14.22
CA THR A 201 -7.82 -7.60 14.78
C THR A 201 -8.81 -6.49 15.06
N PRO A 202 -9.85 -6.32 14.22
CA PRO A 202 -10.91 -5.34 14.46
C PRO A 202 -11.69 -5.66 15.75
N PRO A 203 -12.35 -4.67 16.34
CA PRO A 203 -13.25 -4.89 17.47
C PRO A 203 -14.42 -5.80 17.07
N THR A 204 -14.82 -6.69 17.97
CA THR A 204 -15.98 -7.57 17.78
C THR A 204 -17.31 -6.82 17.88
N THR A 205 -17.33 -5.75 18.68
CA THR A 205 -18.46 -4.84 18.82
C THR A 205 -17.97 -3.40 18.75
N ALA A 206 -18.67 -2.57 17.99
CA ALA A 206 -18.43 -1.13 17.94
C ALA A 206 -19.77 -0.40 17.86
N ALA A 207 -19.88 0.71 18.59
CA ALA A 207 -21.06 1.54 18.63
C ALA A 207 -20.69 2.98 18.25
N SER A 208 -21.61 3.70 17.63
CA SER A 208 -21.40 5.12 17.32
C SER A 208 -21.16 5.92 18.59
N ASN A 209 -20.19 6.84 18.53
CA ASN A 209 -19.70 7.68 19.62
C ASN A 209 -19.04 6.92 20.78
N ALA A 210 -18.74 5.63 20.63
CA ALA A 210 -17.96 4.83 21.57
C ALA A 210 -16.55 4.57 21.01
N ASP A 211 -15.58 4.36 21.91
CA ASP A 211 -14.23 4.00 21.51
C ASP A 211 -14.20 2.54 21.07
N ALA A 212 -13.58 2.29 19.92
CA ALA A 212 -13.38 0.97 19.35
C ALA A 212 -11.87 0.69 19.31
N SER A 213 -11.46 -0.46 19.84
CA SER A 213 -10.05 -0.84 19.94
C SER A 213 -9.67 -1.83 18.85
N ILE A 214 -8.61 -1.53 18.12
CA ILE A 214 -8.00 -2.37 17.09
C ILE A 214 -6.68 -2.88 17.63
N THR A 215 -6.49 -4.20 17.63
CA THR A 215 -5.19 -4.78 17.98
C THR A 215 -4.36 -4.91 16.71
N TRP A 216 -3.17 -4.33 16.69
CA TRP A 216 -2.20 -4.46 15.61
C TRP A 216 -1.04 -5.32 16.07
N THR A 217 -0.64 -6.27 15.24
CA THR A 217 0.59 -7.05 15.41
C THR A 217 1.38 -7.06 14.11
N GLY A 218 2.71 -7.10 14.24
CA GLY A 218 3.64 -7.14 13.12
C GLY A 218 4.67 -8.24 13.32
N THR A 219 5.06 -8.91 12.24
CA THR A 219 6.18 -9.86 12.24
C THR A 219 7.09 -9.56 11.06
N ILE A 220 8.35 -9.21 11.35
CA ILE A 220 9.35 -8.93 10.33
C ILE A 220 9.61 -10.23 9.55
N GLN A 221 9.59 -10.13 8.23
CA GLN A 221 9.83 -11.24 7.31
C GLN A 221 11.29 -11.21 6.84
N SER A 222 11.81 -12.36 6.44
CA SER A 222 13.19 -12.49 5.93
C SER A 222 13.30 -12.19 4.43
N THR A 223 12.22 -11.76 3.77
CA THR A 223 12.18 -11.49 2.33
C THR A 223 12.64 -10.08 1.96
N GLY A 224 12.54 -9.13 2.90
CA GLY A 224 13.05 -7.76 2.74
C GLY A 224 14.39 -7.53 3.45
N ASP A 225 14.83 -6.28 3.46
CA ASP A 225 16.01 -5.83 4.20
C ASP A 225 15.83 -5.98 5.72
N PRO A 226 16.91 -6.21 6.48
CA PRO A 226 16.84 -6.25 7.93
C PRO A 226 16.52 -4.86 8.51
N LEU A 227 15.54 -4.80 9.42
CA LEU A 227 15.25 -3.58 10.17
C LEU A 227 16.28 -3.37 11.27
N LYS A 228 17.25 -2.49 11.07
CA LYS A 228 18.32 -2.23 12.04
C LYS A 228 18.11 -0.98 12.88
N ALA A 229 18.34 -1.07 14.17
CA ALA A 229 18.38 0.12 15.01
C ALA A 229 19.65 0.94 14.68
N PRO A 230 19.56 2.22 14.28
CA PRO A 230 20.72 3.04 13.99
C PRO A 230 21.59 3.26 15.24
N THR A 231 22.85 3.69 15.04
CA THR A 231 23.82 3.93 16.14
C THR A 231 23.34 4.95 17.19
N GLY A 232 22.45 5.87 16.83
CA GLY A 232 21.81 6.84 17.73
C GLY A 232 20.41 6.45 18.23
N PHE A 233 20.00 5.18 18.08
CA PHE A 233 18.66 4.77 18.45
C PHE A 233 18.41 4.92 19.97
N PRO A 234 17.23 5.38 20.41
CA PRO A 234 16.94 5.58 21.83
C PRO A 234 17.11 4.31 22.66
N THR A 235 17.97 4.37 23.68
CA THR A 235 18.23 3.25 24.59
C THR A 235 17.27 3.24 25.78
N THR A 236 16.68 4.39 26.12
CA THR A 236 15.71 4.53 27.20
C THR A 236 14.30 4.60 26.63
N SER A 237 13.47 3.61 26.99
CA SER A 237 12.05 3.54 26.60
C SER A 237 11.79 3.72 25.10
N PRO A 238 12.47 2.96 24.20
CA PRO A 238 12.13 3.00 22.79
C PRO A 238 10.69 2.56 22.57
N LYS A 239 9.99 3.27 21.69
CA LYS A 239 8.60 3.00 21.31
C LYS A 239 8.50 2.73 19.81
N MET A 240 7.47 1.96 19.48
CA MET A 240 6.94 1.83 18.14
C MET A 240 5.59 2.53 18.09
N PHE A 241 5.37 3.32 17.05
CA PHE A 241 4.12 4.00 16.76
C PHE A 241 3.58 3.44 15.45
N VAL A 242 2.35 2.96 15.48
CA VAL A 242 1.70 2.37 14.32
C VAL A 242 0.52 3.23 13.95
N THR A 243 0.47 3.66 12.69
CA THR A 243 -0.68 4.36 12.13
C THR A 243 -1.57 3.38 11.38
N VAL A 244 -2.88 3.47 11.59
CA VAL A 244 -3.90 2.77 10.83
C VAL A 244 -4.68 3.80 10.03
N LYS A 245 -4.88 3.54 8.74
CA LYS A 245 -5.75 4.34 7.87
C LYS A 245 -7.16 3.76 7.94
N ALA A 246 -8.15 4.61 8.19
CA ALA A 246 -9.54 4.19 8.38
C ALA A 246 -10.49 5.01 7.49
N THR A 247 -11.55 4.38 7.01
CA THR A 247 -12.60 5.02 6.20
C THR A 247 -13.98 4.47 6.58
N GLY A 248 -15.04 5.28 6.40
CA GLY A 248 -16.42 4.90 6.71
C GLY A 248 -16.87 5.22 8.14
N ALA A 249 -18.19 5.20 8.38
CA ALA A 249 -18.83 5.42 9.69
C ALA A 249 -18.36 6.68 10.49
N GLY A 250 -17.89 7.72 9.79
CA GLY A 250 -17.42 8.97 10.40
C GLY A 250 -16.17 8.84 11.28
N VAL A 251 -15.36 7.78 11.08
CA VAL A 251 -14.08 7.62 11.78
C VAL A 251 -13.03 8.64 11.30
N PRO A 252 -12.03 8.99 12.15
CA PRO A 252 -10.85 9.73 11.69
C PRO A 252 -10.13 9.00 10.56
N ALA A 253 -9.61 9.73 9.57
CA ALA A 253 -8.91 9.14 8.43
C ALA A 253 -7.66 8.33 8.84
N THR A 254 -7.04 8.71 9.95
CA THR A 254 -5.88 8.02 10.54
C THR A 254 -6.00 7.97 12.05
N ALA A 255 -5.48 6.90 12.66
CA ALA A 255 -5.28 6.81 14.09
C ALA A 255 -3.94 6.13 14.40
N THR A 256 -3.29 6.58 15.47
CA THR A 256 -1.97 6.09 15.87
C THR A 256 -2.03 5.44 17.24
N GLY A 257 -1.49 4.23 17.35
CA GLY A 257 -1.24 3.56 18.63
C GLY A 257 0.25 3.51 18.94
N GLU A 258 0.58 3.26 20.20
CA GLU A 258 1.97 3.09 20.66
C GLU A 258 2.18 1.74 21.35
N GLY A 259 3.39 1.20 21.23
CA GLY A 259 3.85 0.01 21.93
C GLY A 259 5.32 0.14 22.31
N THR A 260 5.68 -0.40 23.48
CA THR A 260 7.06 -0.37 23.97
C THR A 260 7.89 -1.41 23.24
N LEU A 261 9.03 -0.99 22.68
CA LEU A 261 10.03 -1.91 22.14
C LEU A 261 10.91 -2.47 23.27
N THR A 262 11.22 -3.75 23.19
CA THR A 262 12.06 -4.45 24.17
C THR A 262 13.23 -5.12 23.48
N GLY A 263 14.41 -5.13 24.11
CA GLY A 263 15.58 -5.84 23.59
C GLY A 263 16.22 -5.20 22.36
N VAL A 264 16.00 -3.90 22.13
CA VAL A 264 16.63 -3.16 21.03
C VAL A 264 17.95 -2.58 21.49
N THR A 265 19.02 -2.94 20.77
CA THR A 265 20.38 -2.40 20.96
C THR A 265 20.75 -1.59 19.72
N ALA A 266 21.29 -0.38 19.90
CA ALA A 266 21.77 0.44 18.79
C ALA A 266 22.81 -0.32 17.94
N GLY A 267 22.70 -0.23 16.62
CA GLY A 267 23.51 -0.96 15.64
C GLY A 267 23.12 -2.43 15.43
N SER A 268 22.06 -2.92 16.08
CA SER A 268 21.59 -4.31 15.95
C SER A 268 20.23 -4.41 15.26
N ASP A 269 19.94 -5.58 14.70
CA ASP A 269 18.63 -5.89 14.11
C ASP A 269 17.52 -5.82 15.19
N ILE A 270 16.40 -5.19 14.83
CA ILE A 270 15.16 -5.25 15.58
C ILE A 270 14.46 -6.52 15.13
N LEU A 271 14.38 -7.54 16.00
CA LEU A 271 13.83 -8.85 15.63
C LEU A 271 12.36 -9.05 16.02
N THR A 272 11.89 -8.30 17.01
CA THR A 272 10.53 -8.43 17.55
C THR A 272 9.82 -7.09 17.59
N LEU A 273 8.55 -7.10 17.18
CA LEU A 273 7.66 -5.95 17.24
C LEU A 273 6.60 -6.18 18.32
N PRO A 274 6.27 -5.17 19.15
CA PRO A 274 5.25 -5.32 20.17
C PRO A 274 3.84 -5.32 19.55
N THR A 275 2.89 -5.91 20.27
CA THR A 275 1.46 -5.71 19.99
C THR A 275 1.05 -4.29 20.34
N VAL A 276 0.36 -3.60 19.44
CA VAL A 276 -0.10 -2.22 19.61
C VAL A 276 -1.62 -2.16 19.63
N THR A 277 -2.20 -1.39 20.56
CA THR A 277 -3.64 -1.11 20.54
C THR A 277 -3.87 0.28 19.96
N VAL A 278 -4.66 0.35 18.89
CA VAL A 278 -5.08 1.61 18.24
C VAL A 278 -6.54 1.87 18.58
N LYS A 279 -6.85 3.06 19.11
CA LYS A 279 -8.23 3.46 19.42
C LYS A 279 -8.78 4.39 18.34
N ILE A 280 -9.99 4.11 17.89
CA ILE A 280 -10.77 4.99 17.01
C ILE A 280 -12.16 5.22 17.60
N LYS A 281 -12.79 6.34 17.24
CA LYS A 281 -14.13 6.69 17.71
C LYS A 281 -15.04 6.99 16.52
N PRO A 282 -15.81 6.02 16.01
CA PRO A 282 -16.79 6.25 14.96
C PRO A 282 -17.88 7.23 15.41
N THR A 283 -18.38 8.09 14.53
CA THR A 283 -19.45 9.07 14.87
C THR A 283 -20.81 8.69 14.30
N THR A 284 -20.84 7.87 13.24
CA THR A 284 -22.07 7.38 12.63
C THR A 284 -22.09 5.85 12.61
N THR A 285 -23.26 5.27 12.31
CA THR A 285 -23.37 3.84 12.03
C THR A 285 -22.81 3.53 10.64
N GLY A 286 -22.53 2.25 10.38
CA GLY A 286 -22.07 1.76 9.07
C GLY A 286 -20.84 0.88 9.16
N THR A 287 -20.25 0.56 8.01
CA THR A 287 -19.03 -0.25 7.94
C THR A 287 -17.80 0.65 7.97
N VAL A 288 -16.82 0.27 8.78
CA VAL A 288 -15.47 0.86 8.78
C VAL A 288 -14.53 -0.09 8.03
N SER A 289 -13.69 0.47 7.18
CA SER A 289 -12.58 -0.23 6.52
C SER A 289 -11.24 0.31 7.03
N LEU A 290 -10.35 -0.58 7.40
CA LEU A 290 -9.03 -0.31 7.98
C LEU A 290 -7.93 -0.86 7.08
N THR A 291 -6.86 -0.10 6.88
CA THR A 291 -5.65 -0.55 6.17
C THR A 291 -4.42 -0.15 6.97
N ALA A 292 -3.31 -0.87 6.76
CA ALA A 292 -2.04 -0.51 7.39
C ALA A 292 -1.62 0.92 6.98
N GLY A 293 -1.03 1.66 7.90
CA GLY A 293 -0.41 2.95 7.65
C GLY A 293 1.05 2.93 8.03
N ASP A 294 1.65 4.11 8.15
CA ASP A 294 3.07 4.25 8.46
C ASP A 294 3.41 3.71 9.86
N ILE A 295 4.62 3.18 9.99
CA ILE A 295 5.21 2.76 11.26
C ILE A 295 6.37 3.71 11.57
N SER A 296 6.57 4.02 12.85
CA SER A 296 7.64 4.89 13.29
C SER A 296 8.26 4.34 14.57
N PHE A 297 9.58 4.43 14.68
CA PHE A 297 10.34 3.91 15.81
C PHE A 297 11.16 5.02 16.44
N GLY A 298 11.12 5.14 17.76
CA GLY A 298 11.86 6.18 18.50
C GLY A 298 11.19 6.54 19.81
N THR A 299 11.41 7.75 20.30
CA THR A 299 10.75 8.26 21.52
C THR A 299 9.43 8.98 21.23
N SER A 300 9.20 9.41 19.98
CA SER A 300 8.02 10.14 19.54
C SER A 300 7.62 9.75 18.11
N SER A 301 6.32 9.80 17.81
CA SER A 301 5.78 9.62 16.45
C SER A 301 6.05 10.82 15.53
N THR A 302 6.23 12.02 16.09
CA THR A 302 6.44 13.26 15.31
C THR A 302 7.91 13.52 14.98
N SER A 303 8.82 12.86 15.69
CA SER A 303 10.26 12.94 15.49
C SER A 303 10.88 11.56 15.71
N PRO A 304 10.56 10.58 14.85
CA PRO A 304 11.06 9.23 15.02
C PRO A 304 12.54 9.12 14.67
N ALA A 305 13.22 8.11 15.21
CA ALA A 305 14.55 7.72 14.77
C ALA A 305 14.49 7.00 13.41
N ILE A 306 13.46 6.17 13.19
CA ILE A 306 13.18 5.48 11.93
C ILE A 306 11.73 5.70 11.55
N LYS A 307 11.46 6.11 10.31
CA LYS A 307 10.12 6.21 9.73
C LYS A 307 9.98 5.21 8.59
N CYS A 308 9.01 4.32 8.70
CA CYS A 308 8.66 3.31 7.71
C CYS A 308 7.32 3.68 7.07
N THR A 309 7.35 3.94 5.76
CA THR A 309 6.18 4.40 5.00
C THR A 309 5.51 3.22 4.32
N ALA A 310 4.20 3.05 4.55
CA ALA A 310 3.44 1.99 3.88
C ALA A 310 3.12 2.39 2.43
N PRO A 311 2.98 1.43 1.50
CA PRO A 311 2.47 1.71 0.17
C PRO A 311 1.04 2.26 0.24
N THR A 312 0.61 2.94 -0.83
CA THR A 312 -0.73 3.55 -0.89
C THR A 312 -1.81 2.61 -1.41
N THR A 313 -1.41 1.51 -2.05
CA THR A 313 -2.28 0.52 -2.70
C THR A 313 -1.83 -0.90 -2.36
N GLY A 314 -2.67 -1.90 -2.65
CA GLY A 314 -2.33 -3.31 -2.44
C GLY A 314 -2.38 -3.77 -0.97
N LEU A 315 -2.74 -2.87 -0.05
CA LEU A 315 -2.89 -3.17 1.37
C LEU A 315 -4.17 -3.94 1.66
N LYS A 316 -4.10 -4.89 2.57
CA LYS A 316 -5.28 -5.60 3.06
C LYS A 316 -6.22 -4.68 3.82
N ALA A 317 -7.49 -4.72 3.41
CA ALA A 317 -8.58 -4.06 4.11
C ALA A 317 -9.20 -4.99 5.16
N TYR A 318 -9.31 -4.50 6.39
CA TYR A 318 -10.00 -5.14 7.51
C TYR A 318 -11.28 -4.36 7.81
N THR A 319 -12.40 -5.04 7.97
CA THR A 319 -13.70 -4.37 8.15
C THR A 319 -14.39 -4.76 9.44
N PHE A 320 -15.12 -3.82 10.03
CA PHE A 320 -16.06 -4.08 11.12
C PHE A 320 -17.28 -3.17 11.00
N THR A 321 -18.38 -3.55 11.67
CA THR A 321 -19.64 -2.82 11.61
C THR A 321 -19.86 -2.02 12.89
N VAL A 322 -20.26 -0.76 12.74
CA VAL A 322 -20.63 0.16 13.80
C VAL A 322 -22.16 0.19 13.91
N THR A 323 -22.67 -0.20 15.07
CA THR A 323 -24.10 -0.14 15.39
C THR A 323 -24.46 1.19 16.05
N ALA A 324 -25.76 1.49 16.14
CA ALA A 324 -26.21 2.69 16.84
C ALA A 324 -25.82 2.61 18.32
N GLY A 325 -25.15 3.64 18.82
CA GLY A 325 -24.97 3.79 20.25
C GLY A 325 -26.32 3.89 20.95
N THR A 326 -26.47 3.19 22.08
CA THR A 326 -27.57 3.45 23.00
C THR A 326 -27.35 4.83 23.59
N SER A 327 -27.94 5.86 22.99
CA SER A 327 -28.08 7.15 23.66
C SER A 327 -28.82 6.88 24.96
N PRO A 328 -28.31 7.27 26.14
CA PRO A 328 -29.11 7.20 27.34
C PRO A 328 -30.38 8.01 27.09
N SER A 329 -31.52 7.33 27.07
CA SER A 329 -32.81 7.99 26.98
C SER A 329 -32.90 8.92 28.18
N SER A 330 -32.92 10.22 27.94
CA SER A 330 -33.24 11.22 28.96
C SER A 330 -34.74 11.12 29.29
N SER A 331 -35.15 10.01 29.90
CA SER A 331 -36.51 9.83 30.41
C SER A 331 -36.55 10.24 31.89
N SER A 332 -36.32 11.52 32.17
CA SER A 332 -36.91 12.13 33.36
C SER A 332 -38.29 12.65 32.97
N THR A 333 -39.31 11.78 33.06
CA THR A 333 -40.68 12.25 33.17
C THR A 333 -40.75 13.09 34.45
N PRO A 334 -41.05 14.40 34.40
CA PRO A 334 -41.22 15.18 35.62
C PRO A 334 -42.44 14.63 36.35
N THR A 335 -42.22 13.94 37.47
CA THR A 335 -43.29 13.70 38.44
C THR A 335 -43.62 15.04 39.08
N THR A 336 -44.74 15.63 38.67
CA THR A 336 -45.40 16.72 39.39
C THR A 336 -45.82 16.20 40.77
N SER A 337 -44.94 16.33 41.75
CA SER A 337 -45.31 16.27 43.16
C SER A 337 -45.79 17.65 43.59
N THR A 338 -47.06 17.74 43.97
CA THR A 338 -47.64 18.93 44.59
C THR A 338 -46.83 19.27 45.84
N PRO A 339 -46.27 20.49 45.99
CA PRO A 339 -45.46 20.83 47.14
C PRO A 339 -46.34 20.86 48.40
N LYS A 340 -46.06 19.94 49.32
CA LYS A 340 -46.53 20.03 50.71
C LYS A 340 -45.69 21.12 51.41
N PRO A 341 -46.31 22.12 52.07
CA PRO A 341 -45.55 23.21 52.68
C PRO A 341 -44.68 22.68 53.82
N THR A 342 -43.36 22.77 53.65
CA THR A 342 -42.37 22.50 54.70
C THR A 342 -42.13 23.79 55.48
N ASN A 343 -42.33 23.73 56.79
CA ASN A 343 -42.18 24.85 57.70
C ASN A 343 -40.69 25.07 58.01
N THR A 344 -40.07 26.07 57.39
CA THR A 344 -38.66 26.43 57.64
C THR A 344 -38.58 27.30 58.89
N LYS A 345 -38.03 26.76 59.99
CA LYS A 345 -37.65 27.56 61.16
C LYS A 345 -36.25 28.13 60.97
N THR A 346 -36.16 29.45 60.81
CA THR A 346 -34.89 30.18 60.79
C THR A 346 -34.46 30.48 62.23
N ALA A 347 -33.33 29.93 62.66
CA ALA A 347 -32.69 30.31 63.91
C ALA A 347 -31.69 31.45 63.64
N THR A 348 -31.98 32.63 64.17
CA THR A 348 -31.06 33.78 64.09
C THR A 348 -29.99 33.62 65.17
N VAL A 349 -28.76 33.30 64.76
CA VAL A 349 -27.60 33.33 65.66
C VAL A 349 -26.95 34.71 65.57
N THR A 350 -27.17 35.53 66.59
CA THR A 350 -26.45 36.80 66.75
C THR A 350 -25.04 36.49 67.27
N VAL A 351 -24.04 36.60 66.40
CA VAL A 351 -22.63 36.51 66.79
C VAL A 351 -22.17 37.90 67.22
N THR A 352 -21.91 38.10 68.51
CA THR A 352 -21.22 39.30 69.01
C THR A 352 -19.74 39.21 68.63
N PRO A 353 -19.21 40.09 67.77
CA PRO A 353 -17.80 40.05 67.42
C PRO A 353 -16.95 40.51 68.59
N THR A 354 -16.11 39.61 69.12
CA THR A 354 -15.04 39.98 70.04
C THR A 354 -13.98 40.75 69.25
N SER A 355 -13.72 42.00 69.64
CA SER A 355 -12.65 42.83 69.08
C SER A 355 -11.29 42.17 69.30
N SER A 356 -10.86 41.34 68.34
CA SER A 356 -9.45 41.00 68.16
C SER A 356 -8.99 41.61 66.85
N THR A 357 -8.06 42.53 66.96
CA THR A 357 -7.39 43.17 65.84
C THR A 357 -6.71 42.12 64.98
N THR A 358 -6.84 42.30 63.65
CA THR A 358 -5.98 41.75 62.59
C THR A 358 -6.38 40.41 61.94
N LYS A 359 -7.51 40.31 61.21
CA LYS A 359 -7.60 39.44 60.01
C LYS A 359 -8.50 40.05 58.93
N LYS A 360 -7.91 40.29 57.75
CA LYS A 360 -8.56 40.77 56.53
C LYS A 360 -9.51 39.70 55.98
N SER A 361 -10.71 40.10 55.59
CA SER A 361 -11.69 39.28 54.88
C SER A 361 -11.16 38.95 53.47
N GLN A 362 -10.98 37.66 53.16
CA GLN A 362 -10.68 37.17 51.82
C GLN A 362 -11.98 36.71 51.15
N THR A 363 -12.39 37.39 50.09
CA THR A 363 -13.44 36.95 49.19
C THR A 363 -12.91 35.80 48.30
N PRO A 364 -13.66 34.69 48.09
CA PRO A 364 -13.20 33.58 47.26
C PRO A 364 -12.98 33.99 45.80
N LYS A 365 -11.78 33.67 45.27
CA LYS A 365 -11.26 34.10 43.95
C LYS A 365 -11.58 33.15 42.79
N ALA A 366 -12.59 32.28 42.91
CA ALA A 366 -12.76 31.15 41.97
C ALA A 366 -14.06 31.17 41.13
N GLY A 367 -14.72 32.32 40.99
CA GLY A 367 -16.04 32.41 40.34
C GLY A 367 -16.11 33.09 38.97
N ALA A 368 -15.00 33.53 38.38
CA ALA A 368 -15.04 34.45 37.24
C ALA A 368 -14.10 34.07 36.06
N ASP A 369 -13.76 32.79 35.90
CA ASP A 369 -12.73 32.36 34.94
C ASP A 369 -13.17 31.22 34.00
N THR A 370 -14.37 31.32 33.42
CA THR A 370 -14.85 30.40 32.36
C THR A 370 -15.10 31.09 31.01
N GLY A 371 -14.43 32.20 30.73
CA GLY A 371 -14.65 32.99 29.51
C GLY A 371 -13.36 33.39 28.78
N ALA A 372 -12.58 32.44 28.27
CA ALA A 372 -11.53 32.72 27.28
C ALA A 372 -11.13 31.45 26.49
N GLY A 373 -11.97 31.05 25.53
CA GLY A 373 -11.64 30.02 24.54
C GLY A 373 -11.65 30.64 23.14
N GLY A 374 -10.52 31.19 22.69
CA GLY A 374 -10.48 31.88 21.39
C GLY A 374 -9.12 32.10 20.72
N GLU A 375 -7.99 31.57 21.22
CA GLU A 375 -6.66 31.93 20.65
C GLU A 375 -5.75 30.75 20.25
N MET A 376 -6.31 29.62 19.81
CA MET A 376 -5.53 28.60 19.10
C MET A 376 -6.18 28.25 17.76
N GLY A 377 -6.26 29.23 16.87
CA GLY A 377 -6.42 29.01 15.44
C GLY A 377 -5.11 29.39 14.73
N PRO A 378 -4.61 28.59 13.77
CA PRO A 378 -3.41 28.95 13.01
C PRO A 378 -3.62 30.31 12.34
N ASP A 379 -2.74 31.26 12.64
CA ASP A 379 -2.78 32.61 12.09
C ASP A 379 -2.90 32.53 10.55
N GLY A 380 -3.95 33.14 9.98
CA GLY A 380 -4.20 33.13 8.53
C GLY A 380 -3.02 33.67 7.71
N ARG A 381 -2.10 34.40 8.35
CA ARG A 381 -0.83 34.86 7.77
C ARG A 381 0.10 33.72 7.36
N MET A 382 0.04 32.57 8.04
CA MET A 382 0.84 31.38 7.68
C MET A 382 0.42 30.85 6.31
N PHE A 383 -0.89 30.80 6.00
CA PHE A 383 -1.39 30.34 4.70
C PHE A 383 -1.02 31.28 3.54
N ILE A 384 -0.96 32.60 3.78
CA ILE A 384 -0.57 33.57 2.76
C ILE A 384 0.93 33.45 2.42
N LEU A 385 1.77 33.19 3.44
CA LEU A 385 3.21 32.98 3.25
C LEU A 385 3.51 31.72 2.44
N THR A 386 2.85 30.60 2.71
CA THR A 386 3.06 29.36 1.95
C THR A 386 2.55 29.49 0.51
N GLY A 387 1.40 30.14 0.31
CA GLY A 387 0.84 30.36 -1.03
C GLY A 387 1.70 31.24 -1.92
N THR A 388 2.27 32.33 -1.37
CA THR A 388 3.16 33.22 -2.13
C THR A 388 4.50 32.58 -2.47
N ALA A 389 5.06 31.74 -1.58
CA ALA A 389 6.29 31.00 -1.84
C ALA A 389 6.14 30.01 -3.03
N LEU A 390 5.02 29.29 -3.09
CA LEU A 390 4.74 28.33 -4.17
C LEU A 390 4.62 29.01 -5.55
N ILE A 391 3.94 30.16 -5.63
CA ILE A 391 3.79 30.92 -6.87
C ILE A 391 5.15 31.47 -7.34
N GLY A 392 6.00 31.91 -6.41
CA GLY A 392 7.36 32.38 -6.72
C GLY A 392 8.24 31.30 -7.37
N VAL A 393 8.23 30.09 -6.82
CA VAL A 393 9.04 28.97 -7.35
C VAL A 393 8.57 28.56 -8.75
N ALA A 394 7.25 28.53 -8.99
CA ALA A 394 6.71 28.21 -10.31
C ALA A 394 7.10 29.23 -11.39
N ALA A 395 7.11 30.53 -11.05
CA ALA A 395 7.49 31.58 -11.98
C ALA A 395 8.98 31.50 -12.39
N VAL A 396 9.87 31.18 -11.44
CA VAL A 396 11.30 31.01 -11.72
C VAL A 396 11.56 29.73 -12.54
N GLY A 397 10.87 28.63 -12.22
CA GLY A 397 10.99 27.37 -12.96
C GLY A 397 10.63 27.51 -14.45
N GLY A 398 9.52 28.18 -14.76
CA GLY A 398 9.08 28.42 -16.13
C GLY A 398 10.06 29.29 -16.93
N LEU A 399 10.68 30.28 -16.30
CA LEU A 399 11.65 31.17 -16.95
C LEU A 399 12.97 30.45 -17.28
N VAL A 400 13.43 29.55 -16.42
CA VAL A 400 14.64 28.74 -16.65
C VAL A 400 14.45 27.74 -17.79
N MET A 401 13.27 27.12 -17.89
CA MET A 401 12.96 26.21 -19.01
C MET A 401 12.90 26.97 -20.36
N ARG A 402 12.31 28.17 -20.38
CA ARG A 402 12.24 28.99 -21.61
C ARG A 402 13.62 29.43 -22.09
N ARG A 403 14.56 29.68 -21.17
CA ARG A 403 15.94 30.09 -21.52
C ARG A 403 16.78 28.95 -22.09
N ARG A 404 16.47 27.69 -21.76
CA ARG A 404 17.16 26.51 -22.31
C ARG A 404 16.63 26.10 -23.69
N SER A 405 15.39 26.43 -24.02
CA SER A 405 14.75 26.05 -25.30
C SER A 405 15.12 26.95 -26.50
N ILE A 406 15.96 27.98 -26.32
CA ILE A 406 16.39 28.92 -27.40
C ILE A 406 17.85 28.66 -27.81
N LYS A 407 18.55 27.70 -27.18
CA LYS A 407 19.97 27.40 -27.43
C LYS A 407 20.24 26.00 -28.01
N GLY A 408 19.21 25.28 -28.43
CA GLY A 408 19.29 24.10 -29.29
C GLY A 408 18.29 24.27 -30.42
#